data_AF-A0AA38I7N1-F1
#
_entry.id   AF-A0AA38I7N1-F1
#
_cell.length_a   1.000
_cell.length_b   1.000
_cell.length_c   1.000
_cell.angle_alpha   90.00
_cell.angle_beta   90.00
_cell.angle_gamma   90.00
#
_symmetry.space_group_name_H-M   'P 1'
#
loop_
_entity.id
_entity.type
_entity.pdbx_description
1 polymer ?
#
loop_
_entity_poly.entity_id
_entity_poly.type
_entity_poly.pdbx_seq_one_letter_code
_entity_poly.pdbx_strand_id
1 'polypeptide(L)'
;MKAIVALLFTIGIVEVSYGVRVCNITCEPKDEFLGEETTEWNDFMNDLVFNTFQPRTLPCRNSDGMATIDYNSDLIWDLRFRIYSSRANEQKKTLNDCYCDITDCESVELRQCLAEVRTEMKAEVMSVMAVEVGVALLQLSSTC
;
A
#
# COMPACT_ATOMS: atom_id res chain seq x y z
N MET A 1 -7.18 -6.36 60.21
CA MET A 1 -7.25 -5.03 59.55
C MET A 1 -6.63 -5.14 58.16
N LYS A 2 -7.22 -4.44 57.20
CA LYS A 2 -7.22 -4.73 55.76
C LYS A 2 -5.84 -4.55 55.10
N ALA A 3 -5.39 -5.56 54.34
CA ALA A 3 -4.33 -5.39 53.35
C ALA A 3 -4.94 -4.70 52.12
N ILE A 4 -4.44 -3.52 51.80
CA ILE A 4 -4.77 -2.81 50.57
C ILE A 4 -3.97 -3.49 49.45
N VAL A 5 -4.65 -4.29 48.64
CA VAL A 5 -4.08 -4.77 47.37
C VAL A 5 -4.17 -3.62 46.39
N ALA A 6 -3.03 -3.00 46.11
CA ALA A 6 -2.89 -2.06 45.01
C ALA A 6 -3.07 -2.84 43.69
N LEU A 7 -4.22 -2.68 43.07
CA LEU A 7 -4.41 -3.00 41.65
C LEU A 7 -3.68 -1.94 40.84
N LEU A 8 -2.38 -2.17 40.64
CA LEU A 8 -1.65 -1.54 39.55
C LEU A 8 -2.19 -2.15 38.26
N PHE A 9 -3.13 -1.44 37.63
CA PHE A 9 -3.37 -1.60 36.20
C PHE A 9 -2.09 -1.15 35.49
N THR A 10 -1.14 -2.06 35.34
CA THR A 10 -0.21 -2.00 34.22
C THR A 10 -1.08 -2.18 32.99
N ILE A 11 -1.57 -1.05 32.46
CA ILE A 11 -1.86 -0.94 31.04
C ILE A 11 -0.51 -1.23 30.40
N GLY A 12 -0.29 -2.50 30.08
CA GLY A 12 0.73 -2.87 29.12
C GLY A 12 0.36 -2.07 27.89
N ILE A 13 1.07 -0.96 27.68
CA ILE A 13 1.25 -0.41 26.36
C ILE A 13 1.80 -1.61 25.60
N VAL A 14 0.95 -2.25 24.82
CA VAL A 14 1.41 -3.16 23.78
C VAL A 14 2.17 -2.22 22.86
N GLU A 15 3.46 -2.05 23.13
CA GLU A 15 4.40 -1.54 22.15
C GLU A 15 4.35 -2.58 21.05
N VAL A 16 3.43 -2.37 20.11
CA VAL A 16 3.61 -2.86 18.77
C VAL A 16 4.71 -2.02 18.16
N SER A 17 5.93 -2.32 18.60
CA SER A 17 7.15 -2.12 17.85
C SER A 17 7.05 -3.04 16.65
N TYR A 18 6.15 -2.72 15.72
CA TYR A 18 6.22 -3.28 14.38
C TYR A 18 7.51 -2.72 13.81
N GLY A 19 8.51 -3.59 13.66
CA GLY A 19 9.86 -3.29 13.25
C GLY A 19 9.94 -2.81 11.80
N VAL A 20 9.24 -1.72 11.49
CA VAL A 20 9.50 -0.92 10.30
C VAL A 20 10.89 -0.36 10.49
N ARG A 21 11.88 -1.06 9.94
CA ARG A 21 13.20 -0.46 9.72
C ARG A 21 12.94 0.79 8.89
N VAL A 22 13.58 1.91 9.16
CA VAL A 22 13.52 3.08 8.27
C VAL A 22 14.96 3.44 8.00
N CYS A 23 15.39 3.28 6.76
CA CYS A 23 16.78 3.52 6.40
C CYS A 23 16.90 4.85 5.67
N ASN A 24 17.89 5.63 6.09
CA ASN A 24 18.09 6.99 5.59
C ASN A 24 18.99 6.96 4.36
N ILE A 25 18.51 6.31 3.31
CA ILE A 25 19.13 6.27 1.98
C ILE A 25 18.21 6.98 0.99
N THR A 26 18.80 7.68 0.04
CA THR A 26 18.09 8.36 -1.04
C THR A 26 18.71 7.86 -2.34
N CYS A 27 17.99 7.02 -3.07
CA CYS A 27 18.34 6.65 -4.44
C CYS A 27 17.46 7.44 -5.41
N GLU A 28 17.97 7.74 -6.60
CA GLU A 28 17.20 8.35 -7.67
C GLU A 28 16.43 7.27 -8.46
N PRO A 29 15.31 7.60 -9.12
CA PRO A 29 14.58 6.63 -9.93
C PRO A 29 15.45 5.90 -10.96
N LYS A 30 16.46 6.56 -11.54
CA LYS A 30 17.40 5.94 -12.49
C LYS A 30 18.24 4.81 -11.87
N ASP A 31 18.38 4.79 -10.55
CA ASP A 31 19.12 3.79 -9.80
C ASP A 31 18.26 2.54 -9.57
N GLU A 32 16.93 2.69 -9.58
CA GLU A 32 15.95 1.63 -9.35
C GLU A 32 15.60 0.79 -10.60
N PHE A 33 15.96 1.27 -11.79
CA PHE A 33 15.61 0.71 -13.10
C PHE A 33 16.82 0.67 -14.04
N LEU A 34 16.91 -0.36 -14.90
CA LEU A 34 17.98 -0.46 -15.89
C LEU A 34 17.64 0.40 -17.12
N GLY A 35 18.10 1.66 -17.11
CA GLY A 35 18.14 2.53 -18.28
C GLY A 35 17.24 3.77 -18.19
N GLU A 36 17.74 4.89 -18.73
CA GLU A 36 16.97 6.14 -18.92
C GLU A 36 15.73 5.95 -19.81
N GLU A 37 15.62 4.83 -20.53
CA GLU A 37 14.43 4.43 -21.28
C GLU A 37 13.44 3.68 -20.39
N THR A 38 12.78 4.47 -19.56
CA THR A 38 11.45 4.43 -18.92
C THR A 38 10.46 3.25 -19.12
N THR A 39 10.68 2.20 -19.91
CA THR A 39 9.66 1.18 -20.22
C THR A 39 9.14 0.44 -18.98
N GLU A 40 10.02 -0.08 -18.12
CA GLU A 40 9.60 -0.82 -16.91
C GLU A 40 8.93 0.10 -15.88
N TRP A 41 9.47 1.31 -15.67
CA TRP A 41 8.86 2.31 -14.80
C TRP A 41 7.51 2.79 -15.34
N ASN A 42 7.44 3.08 -16.64
CA ASN A 42 6.21 3.49 -17.30
C ASN A 42 5.18 2.37 -17.23
N ASP A 43 5.55 1.11 -17.45
CA ASP A 43 4.62 -0.02 -17.34
C ASP A 43 4.15 -0.23 -15.90
N PHE A 44 5.03 -0.07 -14.92
CA PHE A 44 4.65 -0.07 -13.51
C PHE A 44 3.68 1.07 -13.20
N MET A 45 4.00 2.29 -13.59
CA MET A 45 3.17 3.47 -13.35
C MET A 45 1.87 3.41 -14.15
N ASN A 46 1.88 2.90 -15.37
CA ASN A 46 0.70 2.73 -16.23
C ASN A 46 -0.25 1.71 -15.63
N ASP A 47 0.25 0.57 -15.16
CA ASP A 47 -0.62 -0.43 -14.54
C ASP A 47 -1.11 0.03 -13.17
N LEU A 48 -0.28 0.73 -12.40
CA LEU A 48 -0.74 1.37 -11.18
C LEU A 48 -1.84 2.38 -11.51
N VAL A 49 -1.65 3.23 -12.52
CA VAL A 49 -2.64 4.22 -12.96
C VAL A 49 -3.92 3.56 -13.47
N PHE A 50 -3.81 2.50 -14.28
CA PHE A 50 -4.95 1.78 -14.82
C PHE A 50 -5.79 1.14 -13.72
N ASN A 51 -5.15 0.57 -12.70
CA ASN A 51 -5.87 -0.10 -11.62
C ASN A 51 -6.39 0.88 -10.54
N THR A 52 -5.68 1.98 -10.33
CA THR A 52 -5.87 2.93 -9.22
C THR A 52 -6.66 4.17 -9.63
N PHE A 53 -6.38 4.74 -10.80
CA PHE A 53 -6.86 6.06 -11.21
C PHE A 53 -7.90 6.01 -12.34
N GLN A 54 -8.54 4.86 -12.56
CA GLN A 54 -9.71 4.77 -13.42
C GLN A 54 -10.98 5.00 -12.58
N PRO A 55 -11.85 5.95 -12.96
CA PRO A 55 -13.13 6.13 -12.29
C PRO A 55 -13.96 4.87 -12.47
N ARG A 56 -14.54 4.40 -11.37
CA ARG A 56 -15.38 3.20 -11.35
C ARG A 56 -16.81 3.60 -11.02
N THR A 57 -17.76 3.02 -11.74
CA THR A 57 -19.17 3.40 -11.64
C THR A 57 -20.08 2.19 -11.51
N LEU A 58 -21.17 2.32 -10.75
CA LEU A 58 -22.22 1.32 -10.60
C LEU A 58 -23.59 2.01 -10.60
N PRO A 59 -24.63 1.48 -11.27
CA PRO A 59 -25.97 2.06 -11.22
C PRO A 59 -26.50 2.16 -9.78
N CYS A 60 -27.19 3.25 -9.48
CA CYS A 60 -27.89 3.42 -8.22
C CYS A 60 -29.11 2.50 -8.13
N ARG A 61 -29.46 2.05 -6.92
CA ARG A 61 -30.56 1.10 -6.73
C ARG A 61 -31.92 1.78 -6.70
N ASN A 62 -31.99 3.01 -6.19
CA ASN A 62 -33.23 3.72 -5.94
C ASN A 62 -33.40 4.99 -6.80
N SER A 63 -32.53 5.19 -7.80
CA SER A 63 -32.55 6.35 -8.68
C SER A 63 -31.91 6.01 -10.05
N ASP A 64 -32.17 6.85 -11.05
CA ASP A 64 -31.55 6.73 -12.39
C ASP A 64 -30.08 7.21 -12.42
N GLY A 65 -29.46 7.41 -11.24
CA GLY A 65 -28.10 7.89 -11.08
C GLY A 65 -27.04 6.79 -11.16
N MET A 66 -25.77 7.22 -11.10
CA MET A 66 -24.60 6.33 -11.00
C MET A 66 -23.82 6.64 -9.73
N ALA A 67 -23.60 5.63 -8.90
CA ALA A 67 -22.59 5.70 -7.85
C ALA A 67 -21.21 5.70 -8.52
N THR A 68 -20.37 6.67 -8.16
CA THR A 68 -19.05 6.86 -8.78
C THR A 68 -17.99 6.97 -7.69
N ILE A 69 -16.89 6.23 -7.86
CA ILE A 69 -15.65 6.44 -7.13
C ILE A 69 -14.63 6.91 -8.17
N ASP A 70 -14.25 8.18 -8.08
CA ASP A 70 -13.24 8.76 -8.96
C ASP A 70 -11.82 8.56 -8.43
N TYR A 71 -10.85 8.91 -9.26
CA TYR A 71 -9.42 8.74 -8.97
C TYR A 71 -8.87 9.68 -7.88
N ASN A 72 -9.64 10.71 -7.50
CA ASN A 72 -9.31 11.64 -6.41
C ASN A 72 -9.96 11.22 -5.08
N SER A 73 -10.74 10.14 -5.04
CA SER A 73 -11.36 9.64 -3.81
C SER A 73 -10.29 9.27 -2.78
N ASP A 74 -10.49 9.72 -1.52
CA ASP A 74 -9.62 9.39 -0.39
C ASP A 74 -9.41 7.88 -0.22
N LEU A 75 -10.44 7.09 -0.54
CA LEU A 75 -10.37 5.62 -0.51
C LEU A 75 -9.22 5.09 -1.38
N ILE A 76 -9.06 5.62 -2.59
CA ILE A 76 -8.06 5.16 -3.57
C ILE A 76 -6.65 5.43 -3.04
N TRP A 77 -6.43 6.59 -2.41
CA TRP A 77 -5.16 6.94 -1.80
C TRP A 77 -4.86 6.09 -0.56
N ASP A 78 -5.84 5.91 0.32
CA ASP A 78 -5.69 5.13 1.56
C ASP A 78 -5.35 3.67 1.31
N LEU A 79 -5.92 3.06 0.26
CA LEU A 79 -5.66 1.65 -0.07
C LEU A 79 -4.18 1.40 -0.41
N ARG A 80 -3.50 2.36 -1.03
CA ARG A 80 -2.05 2.24 -1.36
C ARG A 80 -1.20 2.17 -0.09
N PHE A 81 -1.45 3.06 0.86
CA PHE A 81 -0.74 3.07 2.15
C PHE A 81 -1.06 1.83 2.99
N ARG A 82 -2.30 1.35 2.94
CA ARG A 82 -2.72 0.14 3.64
C ARG A 82 -1.95 -1.09 3.17
N ILE A 83 -1.76 -1.27 1.86
CA ILE A 83 -1.04 -2.43 1.31
C ILE A 83 0.41 -2.44 1.76
N TYR A 84 1.07 -1.28 1.64
CA TYR A 84 2.44 -1.13 2.14
C TYR A 84 2.54 -1.51 3.63
N SER A 85 1.61 -1.01 4.44
CA SER A 85 1.56 -1.28 5.88
C SER A 85 1.23 -2.74 6.20
N SER A 86 0.33 -3.38 5.43
CA SER A 86 -0.03 -4.79 5.60
C SER A 86 1.17 -5.70 5.37
N ARG A 87 1.94 -5.45 4.31
CA ARG A 87 3.17 -6.22 4.04
C ARG A 87 4.17 -6.13 5.18
N ALA A 88 4.40 -4.91 5.68
CA ALA A 88 5.28 -4.69 6.83
C ALA A 88 4.80 -5.50 8.07
N ASN A 89 3.50 -5.55 8.31
CA ASN A 89 2.92 -6.31 9.42
C ASN A 89 2.97 -7.83 9.22
N GLU A 90 2.85 -8.29 7.98
CA GLU A 90 2.93 -9.71 7.59
C GLU A 90 4.36 -10.24 7.49
N GLN A 91 5.36 -9.43 7.86
CA GLN A 91 6.79 -9.75 7.71
C GLN A 91 7.18 -10.08 6.27
N LYS A 92 6.42 -9.54 5.31
CA LYS A 92 6.79 -9.59 3.90
C LYS A 92 7.75 -8.46 3.59
N LYS A 93 8.68 -8.73 2.66
CA LYS A 93 9.66 -7.75 2.24
C LYS A 93 8.98 -6.52 1.62
N THR A 94 9.41 -5.34 2.04
CA THR A 94 8.97 -4.03 1.54
C THR A 94 10.07 -3.36 0.73
N LEU A 95 9.73 -2.29 -0.02
CA LEU A 95 10.73 -1.50 -0.74
C LEU A 95 11.78 -0.93 0.22
N ASN A 96 11.33 -0.54 1.42
CA ASN A 96 12.21 -0.01 2.44
C ASN A 96 13.17 -1.08 2.98
N ASP A 97 12.77 -2.36 3.04
CA ASP A 97 13.69 -3.43 3.43
C ASP A 97 14.83 -3.59 2.42
N CYS A 98 14.55 -3.47 1.12
CA CYS A 98 15.59 -3.45 0.09
C CYS A 98 16.59 -2.30 0.30
N TYR A 99 16.08 -1.09 0.55
CA TYR A 99 16.89 0.08 0.89
C TYR A 99 17.72 -0.10 2.16
N CYS A 100 17.20 -0.85 3.13
CA CYS A 100 17.88 -1.13 4.38
C CYS A 100 18.96 -2.20 4.29
N ASP A 101 18.80 -3.16 3.39
CA ASP A 101 19.72 -4.29 3.22
C ASP A 101 20.84 -3.98 2.23
N ILE A 102 20.61 -3.06 1.30
CA ILE A 102 21.52 -2.77 0.19
C ILE A 102 21.66 -1.27 0.06
N THR A 103 22.81 -0.75 0.51
CA THR A 103 23.05 0.70 0.57
C THR A 103 23.69 1.27 -0.70
N ASP A 104 24.11 0.41 -1.63
CA ASP A 104 24.66 0.83 -2.92
C ASP A 104 23.51 0.97 -3.94
N CYS A 105 23.15 2.23 -4.24
CA CYS A 105 22.08 2.56 -5.17
C CYS A 105 22.34 2.03 -6.59
N GLU A 106 23.60 1.90 -7.00
CA GLU A 106 23.95 1.48 -8.37
C GLU A 106 24.06 -0.05 -8.52
N SER A 107 23.93 -0.79 -7.41
CA SER A 107 24.10 -2.24 -7.37
C SER A 107 23.01 -2.98 -8.14
N VAL A 108 23.37 -4.12 -8.73
CA VAL A 108 22.41 -5.00 -9.41
C VAL A 108 21.48 -5.65 -8.39
N GLU A 109 22.01 -5.95 -7.21
CA GLU A 109 21.32 -6.55 -6.08
C GLU A 109 20.18 -5.66 -5.58
N LEU A 110 20.38 -4.35 -5.45
CA LEU A 110 19.32 -3.42 -5.04
C LEU A 110 18.19 -3.42 -6.07
N ARG A 111 18.54 -3.25 -7.35
CA ARG A 111 17.56 -3.22 -8.45
C ARG A 111 16.71 -4.50 -8.49
N GLN A 112 17.34 -5.66 -8.34
CA GLN A 112 16.62 -6.94 -8.32
C GLN A 112 15.68 -7.04 -7.12
N CYS A 113 16.14 -6.63 -5.93
CA CYS A 113 15.29 -6.61 -4.73
C CYS A 113 14.07 -5.70 -4.91
N LEU A 114 14.29 -4.48 -5.39
CA LEU A 114 13.21 -3.52 -5.63
C LEU A 114 12.22 -4.03 -6.69
N ALA A 115 12.70 -4.61 -7.78
CA ALA A 115 11.86 -5.17 -8.85
C ALA A 115 10.96 -6.32 -8.35
N GLU A 116 11.52 -7.24 -7.56
CA GLU A 116 10.76 -8.35 -6.96
C GLU A 116 9.64 -7.81 -6.06
N VAL A 117 9.97 -6.90 -5.14
CA VAL A 117 8.98 -6.32 -4.22
C VAL A 117 7.92 -5.49 -4.94
N ARG A 118 8.29 -4.69 -5.96
CA ARG A 118 7.33 -3.94 -6.78
C ARG A 118 6.32 -4.87 -7.47
N THR A 119 6.79 -6.00 -7.99
CA THR A 119 5.94 -6.99 -8.67
C THR A 119 4.90 -7.58 -7.72
N GLU A 120 5.31 -7.96 -6.52
CA GLU A 120 4.39 -8.49 -5.51
C GLU A 120 3.40 -7.43 -5.02
N MET A 121 3.89 -6.23 -4.68
CA MET A 121 3.03 -5.13 -4.25
C MET A 121 1.99 -4.78 -5.30
N LYS A 122 2.36 -4.81 -6.59
CA LYS A 122 1.44 -4.55 -7.70
C LYS A 122 0.31 -5.58 -7.76
N ALA A 123 0.61 -6.88 -7.60
CA ALA A 123 -0.40 -7.92 -7.56
C ALA A 123 -1.36 -7.74 -6.37
N GLU A 124 -0.84 -7.36 -5.21
CA GLU A 124 -1.64 -7.07 -4.02
C GLU A 124 -2.54 -5.84 -4.20
N VAL A 125 -2.02 -4.76 -4.81
CA VAL A 125 -2.80 -3.57 -5.19
C VAL A 125 -3.99 -3.94 -6.06
N MET A 126 -3.78 -4.73 -7.11
CA MET A 126 -4.86 -5.13 -7.99
C MET A 126 -5.98 -5.90 -7.24
N SER A 127 -5.58 -6.86 -6.40
CA SER A 127 -6.52 -7.67 -5.62
C SER A 127 -7.32 -6.82 -4.62
N VAL A 128 -6.62 -6.01 -3.82
CA VAL A 128 -7.22 -5.17 -2.78
C VAL A 128 -8.13 -4.11 -3.39
N MET A 129 -7.71 -3.45 -4.46
CA MET A 129 -8.54 -2.46 -5.15
C MET A 129 -9.79 -3.07 -5.76
N ALA A 130 -9.71 -4.25 -6.38
CA ALA A 130 -10.87 -4.90 -6.95
C ALA A 130 -11.95 -5.20 -5.89
N VAL A 131 -11.53 -5.65 -4.70
CA VAL A 131 -12.44 -5.98 -3.60
C VAL A 131 -12.98 -4.71 -2.93
N GLU A 132 -12.10 -3.83 -2.45
CA GLU A 132 -12.48 -2.71 -1.59
C GLU A 132 -13.25 -1.62 -2.36
N VAL A 133 -12.82 -1.30 -3.59
CA VAL A 133 -13.55 -0.35 -4.43
C VAL A 133 -14.89 -0.95 -4.86
N GLY A 134 -14.94 -2.26 -5.11
CA GLY A 134 -16.19 -2.98 -5.38
C GLY A 134 -17.18 -2.91 -4.23
N VAL A 135 -16.72 -3.15 -2.99
CA VAL A 135 -17.52 -3.05 -1.77
C VAL A 135 -18.03 -1.62 -1.57
N ALA A 136 -17.15 -0.62 -1.69
CA ALA A 136 -17.52 0.78 -1.53
C ALA A 136 -18.55 1.22 -2.60
N LEU A 137 -18.38 0.79 -3.86
CA LEU A 137 -19.36 1.06 -4.92
C LEU A 137 -20.72 0.42 -4.65
N LEU A 138 -20.75 -0.82 -4.16
CA LEU A 138 -22.00 -1.50 -3.81
C LEU A 138 -22.72 -0.77 -2.67
N GLN A 139 -21.99 -0.31 -1.66
CA GLN A 139 -22.54 0.49 -0.58
C GLN A 139 -23.13 1.80 -1.09
N LEU A 140 -22.36 2.58 -1.85
CA LEU A 140 -22.81 3.83 -2.44
C LEU A 140 -24.06 3.61 -3.31
N SER A 141 -24.02 2.62 -4.21
CA SER A 141 -25.14 2.23 -5.08
C SER A 141 -26.40 1.87 -4.30
N SER A 142 -26.28 1.24 -3.13
CA SER A 142 -27.44 0.88 -2.29
C SER A 142 -28.08 2.07 -1.56
N THR A 143 -27.30 3.13 -1.35
CA THR A 143 -27.72 4.35 -0.64
C THR A 143 -28.19 5.47 -1.55
N CYS A 144 -27.92 5.33 -2.86
CA CYS A 144 -28.62 6.04 -3.92
C CYS A 144 -29.64 5.09 -4.61
#